data_AF-A0A923BKI2-F1
#
_entry.id   AF-A0A923BKI2-F1
#
_cell.length_a   1.000
_cell.length_b   1.000
_cell.length_c   1.000
_cell.angle_alpha   90.00
_cell.angle_beta   90.00
_cell.angle_gamma   90.00
#
_symmetry.space_group_name_H-M   'P 1'
#
loop_
_entity.id
_entity.type
_entity.pdbx_description
1 polymer ?
#
loop_
_entity_poly.entity_id
_entity_poly.type
_entity_poly.pdbx_seq_one_letter_code
_entity_poly.pdbx_strand_id
1 'polypeptide(L)'
;MFAEALSPEHLTPQQLDTYLEKGWFRMGQTVFTTNFIHFKSEMYSTIWLRILLEEYKADSTHVKLAKRNSKFKAIIQPAVITTEKEELYANYKQSLPFQTSESLRHLLFGKTETHSVFTTYEVTLYNHDKLIGCGFFDVGEISAEGITSFYDPEYSKHSLGKYLIYLKIQYCQELKLRYFYPGYFVPGYSYFDYKLTIAKSALQYLQLSSQQWIPIAAFSDDHIPYQIGYKKLQQVQQLLAQVYPWVRIVKYEYFDANLIPELKQTELLDFPAFLFHDTGTEENVNLIIVFDVRDNQYHLLSCIPYWIPKETNPDRSFYSDFFLKAVYEVYATPKEEEIAYVFLQLLNRKK
;
A
#
# COMPACT_ATOMS: atom_id res chain seq x y z
N MET A 1 4.63 5.84 11.61
CA MET A 1 5.26 4.94 10.64
C MET A 1 4.50 4.98 9.32
N PHE A 2 5.20 4.84 8.19
CA PHE A 2 4.65 4.70 6.85
C PHE A 2 4.35 3.26 6.48
N ALA A 3 4.98 2.28 7.13
CA ALA A 3 4.76 0.86 6.92
C ALA A 3 4.69 0.15 8.27
N GLU A 4 3.60 -0.58 8.52
CA GLU A 4 3.41 -1.31 9.78
C GLU A 4 2.44 -2.49 9.58
N ALA A 5 2.65 -3.58 10.31
CA ALA A 5 1.78 -4.76 10.31
C ALA A 5 1.46 -5.24 11.74
N LEU A 6 0.20 -5.64 11.96
CA LEU A 6 -0.31 -6.18 13.22
C LEU A 6 -0.98 -7.53 12.97
N SER A 7 -0.81 -8.46 13.90
CA SER A 7 -1.29 -9.84 13.82
C SER A 7 -2.22 -10.07 15.01
N PRO A 8 -3.47 -9.59 14.95
CA PRO A 8 -4.42 -9.79 16.04
C PRO A 8 -4.83 -11.26 16.12
N GLU A 9 -4.97 -11.82 17.33
CA GLU A 9 -5.54 -13.17 17.50
C GLU A 9 -7.04 -13.20 17.17
N HIS A 10 -7.72 -12.08 17.40
CA HIS A 10 -9.13 -11.86 17.11
C HIS A 10 -9.34 -10.44 16.61
N LEU A 11 -10.19 -10.27 15.60
CA LEU A 11 -10.58 -8.98 15.07
C LEU A 11 -12.10 -8.88 14.97
N THR A 12 -12.70 -7.98 15.73
CA THR A 12 -14.15 -7.72 15.63
C THR A 12 -14.48 -6.91 14.38
N PRO A 13 -15.73 -6.96 13.88
CA PRO A 13 -16.18 -6.13 12.76
C PRO A 13 -15.91 -4.62 12.97
N GLN A 14 -16.07 -4.11 14.20
CA GLN A 14 -15.81 -2.71 14.54
C GLN A 14 -14.31 -2.36 14.57
N GLN A 15 -13.47 -3.30 14.99
CA GLN A 15 -12.02 -3.13 14.93
C GLN A 15 -11.55 -3.08 13.48
N LEU A 16 -12.09 -3.93 12.61
CA LEU A 16 -11.84 -3.86 11.17
C LEU A 16 -12.23 -2.48 10.60
N ASP A 17 -13.43 -1.98 10.93
CA ASP A 17 -13.85 -0.63 10.51
C ASP A 17 -12.88 0.47 10.96
N THR A 18 -12.38 0.36 12.21
CA THR A 18 -11.41 1.32 12.77
C THR A 18 -10.07 1.29 12.04
N TYR A 19 -9.60 0.11 11.64
CA TYR A 19 -8.39 -0.04 10.84
C TYR A 19 -8.58 0.53 9.43
N LEU A 20 -9.67 0.16 8.76
CA LEU A 20 -9.96 0.61 7.40
C LEU A 20 -10.07 2.13 7.29
N GLU A 21 -10.73 2.78 8.26
CA GLU A 21 -10.83 4.26 8.30
C GLU A 21 -9.45 4.94 8.36
N LYS A 22 -8.47 4.30 9.00
CA LYS A 22 -7.09 4.79 9.13
C LYS A 22 -6.18 4.37 7.97
N GLY A 23 -6.71 3.70 6.94
CA GLY A 23 -5.91 3.20 5.82
C GLY A 23 -5.10 1.93 6.16
N TRP A 24 -5.65 1.07 7.01
CA TRP A 24 -5.09 -0.25 7.31
C TRP A 24 -5.97 -1.34 6.69
N PHE A 25 -5.34 -2.33 6.07
CA PHE A 25 -5.98 -3.34 5.23
C PHE A 25 -5.46 -4.73 5.56
N ARG A 26 -6.17 -5.76 5.13
CA ARG A 26 -5.72 -7.14 5.32
C ARG A 26 -4.51 -7.52 4.44
N MET A 27 -3.59 -8.27 5.05
CA MET A 27 -2.60 -9.11 4.36
C MET A 27 -2.51 -10.47 5.05
N GLY A 28 -3.05 -11.52 4.42
CA GLY A 28 -3.19 -12.83 5.06
C GLY A 28 -4.08 -12.73 6.31
N GLN A 29 -3.51 -13.04 7.47
CA GLN A 29 -4.17 -12.94 8.79
C GLN A 29 -3.68 -11.73 9.61
N THR A 30 -3.03 -10.78 8.94
CA THR A 30 -2.56 -9.53 9.52
C THR A 30 -3.35 -8.35 8.97
N VAL A 31 -3.39 -7.26 9.74
CA VAL A 31 -3.75 -5.93 9.23
C VAL A 31 -2.48 -5.11 9.06
N PHE A 32 -2.33 -4.41 7.95
CA PHE A 32 -1.14 -3.64 7.63
C PHE A 32 -1.49 -2.30 7.01
N THR A 33 -0.57 -1.35 7.09
CA THR A 33 -0.60 -0.14 6.29
C THR A 33 0.73 0.08 5.59
N THR A 34 0.68 0.67 4.41
CA THR A 34 1.86 1.17 3.70
C THR A 34 1.51 2.41 2.88
N ASN A 35 2.42 3.37 2.79
CA ASN A 35 2.30 4.53 1.89
C ASN A 35 3.23 4.46 0.68
N PHE A 36 4.14 3.49 0.63
CA PHE A 36 5.12 3.33 -0.42
C PHE A 36 5.25 1.87 -0.83
N ILE A 37 5.58 1.65 -2.10
CA ILE A 37 5.99 0.36 -2.64
C ILE A 37 7.14 0.60 -3.60
N HIS A 38 7.96 -0.43 -3.82
CA HIS A 38 8.94 -0.40 -4.88
C HIS A 38 8.82 -1.65 -5.73
N PHE A 39 8.99 -1.51 -7.03
CA PHE A 39 9.17 -2.62 -7.95
C PHE A 39 9.92 -2.13 -9.19
N LYS A 40 10.74 -3.00 -9.78
CA LYS A 40 11.58 -2.67 -10.95
C LYS A 40 12.47 -1.42 -10.72
N SER A 41 13.07 -1.30 -9.52
CA SER A 41 13.95 -0.19 -9.13
C SER A 41 13.28 1.20 -9.07
N GLU A 42 11.96 1.26 -9.14
CA GLU A 42 11.20 2.51 -8.97
C GLU A 42 10.40 2.51 -7.69
N MET A 43 10.29 3.70 -7.10
CA MET A 43 9.56 3.98 -5.88
C MET A 43 8.23 4.63 -6.22
N TYR A 44 7.16 4.15 -5.62
CA TYR A 44 5.82 4.65 -5.84
C TYR A 44 5.11 4.90 -4.52
N SER A 45 4.11 5.78 -4.55
CA SER A 45 3.16 5.91 -3.45
C SER A 45 1.98 4.95 -3.63
N THR A 46 1.51 4.41 -2.51
CA THR A 46 0.23 3.70 -2.43
C THR A 46 -0.83 4.61 -1.85
N ILE A 47 -1.92 4.80 -2.59
CA ILE A 47 -3.01 5.69 -2.20
C ILE A 47 -4.26 4.84 -1.94
N TRP A 48 -4.63 4.72 -0.67
CA TRP A 48 -5.81 3.97 -0.22
C TRP A 48 -7.10 4.62 -0.72
N LEU A 49 -8.07 3.78 -1.09
CA LEU A 49 -9.35 4.17 -1.66
C LEU A 49 -10.51 3.68 -0.80
N ARG A 50 -11.60 4.44 -0.80
CA ARG A 50 -12.91 4.01 -0.29
C ARG A 50 -14.04 4.53 -1.17
N ILE A 51 -15.18 3.86 -1.13
CA ILE A 51 -16.40 4.24 -1.84
C ILE A 51 -17.46 4.56 -0.79
N LEU A 52 -18.09 5.74 -0.88
CA LEU A 52 -19.27 6.12 -0.12
C LEU A 52 -20.49 5.38 -0.68
N LEU A 53 -20.92 4.31 -0.03
CA LEU A 53 -21.97 3.42 -0.55
C LEU A 53 -23.34 4.10 -0.62
N GLU A 54 -23.64 5.01 0.31
CA GLU A 54 -24.88 5.79 0.32
C GLU A 54 -24.98 6.78 -0.84
N GLU A 55 -23.84 7.32 -1.29
CA GLU A 55 -23.77 8.27 -2.41
C GLU A 55 -23.64 7.57 -3.76
N TYR A 56 -23.21 6.31 -3.78
CA TYR A 56 -23.01 5.56 -5.00
C TYR A 56 -24.34 5.19 -5.67
N LYS A 57 -24.47 5.63 -6.92
CA LYS A 57 -25.50 5.19 -7.86
C LYS A 57 -24.84 4.46 -9.02
N ALA A 58 -25.50 3.42 -9.54
CA ALA A 58 -24.97 2.61 -10.63
C ALA A 58 -24.51 3.49 -11.80
N ASP A 59 -23.19 3.48 -12.07
CA ASP A 59 -22.59 4.24 -13.15
C ASP A 59 -22.73 3.52 -14.50
N SER A 60 -22.33 4.20 -15.58
CA SER A 60 -22.42 3.64 -16.94
C SER A 60 -21.59 2.38 -17.13
N THR A 61 -20.48 2.23 -16.40
CA THR A 61 -19.65 1.02 -16.43
C THR A 61 -20.37 -0.12 -15.76
N HIS A 62 -20.95 0.11 -14.58
CA HIS A 62 -21.74 -0.89 -13.87
C HIS A 62 -22.91 -1.38 -14.74
N VAL A 63 -23.73 -0.48 -15.28
CA VAL A 63 -24.88 -0.84 -16.14
C VAL A 63 -24.44 -1.68 -17.35
N LYS A 64 -23.35 -1.29 -18.01
CA LYS A 64 -22.80 -2.02 -19.15
C LYS A 64 -22.31 -3.42 -18.77
N LEU A 65 -21.62 -3.56 -17.64
CA LEU A 65 -21.11 -4.85 -17.17
C LEU A 65 -22.23 -5.77 -16.70
N ALA A 66 -23.23 -5.24 -15.98
CA ALA A 66 -24.42 -5.99 -15.58
C ALA A 66 -25.14 -6.56 -16.79
N LYS A 67 -25.37 -5.76 -17.85
CA LYS A 67 -25.96 -6.24 -19.10
C LYS A 67 -25.08 -7.28 -19.82
N ARG A 68 -23.77 -7.05 -19.89
CA ARG A 68 -22.83 -7.96 -20.58
C ARG A 68 -22.76 -9.34 -19.91
N ASN A 69 -22.89 -9.36 -18.59
CA ASN A 69 -22.67 -10.54 -17.77
C ASN A 69 -23.96 -11.13 -17.20
N SER A 70 -25.13 -10.68 -17.66
CA SER A 70 -26.45 -11.11 -17.16
C SER A 70 -26.76 -12.60 -17.36
N LYS A 71 -26.04 -13.26 -18.27
CA LYS A 71 -26.15 -14.72 -18.51
C LYS A 71 -25.39 -15.56 -17.48
N PHE A 72 -24.50 -14.95 -16.69
CA PHE A 72 -23.73 -15.64 -15.67
C PHE A 72 -24.48 -15.60 -14.34
N LYS A 73 -24.41 -16.70 -13.60
CA LYS A 73 -25.00 -16.80 -12.26
C LYS A 73 -24.01 -16.26 -11.24
N ALA A 74 -24.41 -15.24 -10.48
CA ALA A 74 -23.65 -14.74 -9.33
C ALA A 74 -24.19 -15.35 -8.03
N ILE A 75 -23.29 -15.76 -7.13
CA ILE A 75 -23.64 -16.25 -5.79
C ILE A 75 -22.73 -15.56 -4.78
N ILE A 76 -23.32 -15.02 -3.70
CA ILE A 76 -22.58 -14.38 -2.60
C ILE A 76 -22.89 -15.14 -1.31
N GLN A 77 -21.86 -15.54 -0.60
CA GLN A 77 -21.96 -16.44 0.56
C GLN A 77 -20.71 -16.33 1.45
N PRO A 78 -20.74 -16.89 2.69
CA PRO A 78 -19.53 -17.02 3.49
C PRO A 78 -18.41 -17.76 2.72
N ALA A 79 -17.18 -17.28 2.86
CA ALA A 79 -16.06 -17.76 2.09
C ALA A 79 -15.71 -19.22 2.39
N VAL A 80 -15.50 -20.02 1.34
CA VAL A 80 -15.00 -21.40 1.45
C VAL A 80 -13.95 -21.63 0.39
N ILE A 81 -12.73 -22.00 0.79
CA ILE A 81 -11.70 -22.40 -0.17
C ILE A 81 -11.99 -23.83 -0.65
N THR A 82 -12.20 -23.97 -1.95
CA THR A 82 -12.37 -25.26 -2.63
C THR A 82 -11.24 -25.48 -3.62
N THR A 83 -11.01 -26.74 -4.03
CA THR A 83 -10.03 -27.09 -5.06
C THR A 83 -10.27 -26.34 -6.37
N GLU A 84 -11.54 -26.23 -6.80
CA GLU A 84 -11.91 -25.49 -8.01
C GLU A 84 -11.50 -24.01 -7.97
N LYS A 85 -11.60 -23.35 -6.80
CA LYS A 85 -11.19 -21.95 -6.63
C LYS A 85 -9.67 -21.79 -6.61
N GLU A 86 -8.95 -22.75 -6.02
CA GLU A 86 -7.48 -22.80 -6.07
C GLU A 86 -6.97 -22.95 -7.50
N GLU A 87 -7.57 -23.85 -8.28
CA GLU A 87 -7.24 -24.05 -9.69
C GLU A 87 -7.52 -22.79 -10.53
N LEU A 88 -8.68 -22.14 -10.32
CA LEU A 88 -9.01 -20.89 -10.99
C LEU A 88 -8.02 -19.77 -10.63
N TYR A 89 -7.65 -19.64 -9.35
CA TYR A 89 -6.65 -18.67 -8.91
C TYR A 89 -5.27 -18.95 -9.53
N ALA A 90 -4.83 -20.21 -9.54
CA ALA A 90 -3.57 -20.62 -10.15
C ALA A 90 -3.51 -20.31 -11.65
N ASN A 91 -4.60 -20.56 -12.39
CA ASN A 91 -4.72 -20.21 -13.80
C ASN A 91 -4.68 -18.68 -14.01
N TYR A 92 -5.47 -17.92 -13.24
CA TYR A 92 -5.48 -16.46 -13.33
C TYR A 92 -4.11 -15.84 -13.04
N LYS A 93 -3.40 -16.35 -12.02
CA LYS A 93 -2.07 -15.87 -11.62
C LYS A 93 -1.06 -15.90 -12.76
N GLN A 94 -1.12 -16.89 -13.64
CA GLN A 94 -0.22 -17.00 -14.79
C GLN A 94 -0.38 -15.84 -15.80
N SER A 95 -1.52 -15.15 -15.77
CA SER A 95 -1.78 -13.99 -16.64
C SER A 95 -1.28 -12.65 -16.07
N LEU A 96 -0.81 -12.63 -14.82
CA LEU A 96 -0.40 -11.40 -14.14
C LEU A 96 1.05 -11.03 -14.47
N PRO A 97 1.37 -9.73 -14.63
CA PRO A 97 2.73 -9.28 -14.94
C PRO A 97 3.65 -9.18 -13.71
N PHE A 98 3.23 -9.69 -12.55
CA PHE A 98 3.96 -9.67 -11.29
C PHE A 98 3.66 -10.94 -10.49
N GLN A 99 4.54 -11.22 -9.53
CA GLN A 99 4.35 -12.33 -8.61
C GLN A 99 3.28 -12.00 -7.57
N THR A 100 2.45 -13.00 -7.28
CA THR A 100 1.45 -12.96 -6.20
C THR A 100 1.61 -14.17 -5.30
N SER A 101 0.82 -14.23 -4.23
CA SER A 101 0.77 -15.36 -3.28
C SER A 101 0.71 -16.70 -4.01
N GLU A 102 1.40 -17.69 -3.45
CA GLU A 102 1.61 -19.02 -4.04
C GLU A 102 0.29 -19.76 -4.34
N SER A 103 -0.70 -19.60 -3.46
CA SER A 103 -2.04 -20.18 -3.56
C SER A 103 -3.11 -19.22 -3.04
N LEU A 104 -4.38 -19.52 -3.30
CA LEU A 104 -5.50 -18.77 -2.73
C LEU A 104 -5.53 -18.91 -1.21
N ARG A 105 -5.26 -20.12 -0.69
CA ARG A 105 -5.12 -20.36 0.73
C ARG A 105 -4.02 -19.50 1.35
N HIS A 106 -2.87 -19.39 0.72
CA HIS A 106 -1.80 -18.53 1.22
C HIS A 106 -2.19 -17.04 1.20
N LEU A 107 -2.90 -16.60 0.15
CA LEU A 107 -3.38 -15.21 0.03
C LEU A 107 -4.31 -14.84 1.18
N LEU A 108 -5.23 -15.74 1.56
CA LEU A 108 -6.21 -15.48 2.61
C LEU A 108 -5.67 -15.80 4.01
N PHE A 109 -4.95 -16.91 4.20
CA PHE A 109 -4.58 -17.41 5.54
C PHE A 109 -3.09 -17.25 5.89
N GLY A 110 -2.26 -16.76 4.97
CA GLY A 110 -0.81 -16.81 5.16
C GLY A 110 -0.29 -18.25 5.23
N LYS A 111 0.82 -18.46 5.97
CA LYS A 111 1.53 -19.75 6.00
C LYS A 111 1.02 -20.75 7.05
N THR A 112 0.27 -20.31 8.07
CA THR A 112 0.14 -21.10 9.32
C THR A 112 -1.28 -21.25 9.85
N GLU A 113 -2.29 -20.60 9.25
CA GLU A 113 -3.61 -20.50 9.88
C GLU A 113 -4.67 -21.30 9.12
N THR A 114 -5.49 -22.05 9.86
CA THR A 114 -6.67 -22.75 9.34
C THR A 114 -7.98 -22.01 9.68
N HIS A 115 -7.89 -20.94 10.47
CA HIS A 115 -8.99 -20.09 10.87
C HIS A 115 -8.75 -18.65 10.39
N SER A 116 -9.82 -17.91 10.08
CA SER A 116 -9.71 -16.51 9.68
C SER A 116 -10.11 -15.63 10.84
N VAL A 117 -9.27 -14.65 11.20
CA VAL A 117 -9.64 -13.60 12.16
C VAL A 117 -10.66 -12.62 11.59
N PHE A 118 -10.92 -12.69 10.28
CA PHE A 118 -11.86 -11.85 9.55
C PHE A 118 -13.18 -12.58 9.22
N THR A 119 -14.28 -11.81 9.15
CA THR A 119 -15.56 -12.28 8.60
C THR A 119 -15.53 -12.19 7.08
N THR A 120 -15.01 -13.23 6.43
CA THR A 120 -14.81 -13.25 4.97
C THR A 120 -16.03 -13.80 4.22
N TYR A 121 -16.46 -13.05 3.22
CA TYR A 121 -17.44 -13.46 2.21
C TYR A 121 -16.77 -13.64 0.84
N GLU A 122 -17.42 -14.39 -0.02
CA GLU A 122 -17.04 -14.55 -1.41
C GLU A 122 -18.19 -14.18 -2.34
N VAL A 123 -17.84 -13.69 -3.53
CA VAL A 123 -18.70 -13.66 -4.70
C VAL A 123 -18.15 -14.64 -5.73
N THR A 124 -18.99 -15.52 -6.25
CA THR A 124 -18.66 -16.48 -7.31
C THR A 124 -19.51 -16.21 -8.54
N LEU A 125 -18.91 -16.43 -9.72
CA LEU A 125 -19.55 -16.29 -11.02
C LEU A 125 -19.47 -17.61 -11.76
N TYR A 126 -20.62 -18.09 -12.22
CA TYR A 126 -20.74 -19.33 -12.97
C TYR A 126 -21.27 -19.08 -14.38
N ASN A 127 -20.67 -19.74 -15.36
CA ASN A 127 -21.26 -19.94 -16.68
C ASN A 127 -21.76 -21.38 -16.74
N HIS A 128 -23.08 -21.56 -16.59
CA HIS A 128 -23.68 -22.87 -16.31
C HIS A 128 -23.07 -23.46 -15.03
N ASP A 129 -22.34 -24.57 -15.13
CA ASP A 129 -21.71 -25.25 -14.00
C ASP A 129 -20.22 -24.91 -13.84
N LYS A 130 -19.62 -24.16 -14.79
CA LYS A 130 -18.20 -23.78 -14.72
C LYS A 130 -18.03 -22.54 -13.85
N LEU A 131 -17.20 -22.61 -12.80
CA LEU A 131 -16.73 -21.43 -12.08
C LEU A 131 -15.80 -20.59 -12.98
N ILE A 132 -16.21 -19.36 -13.29
CA ILE A 132 -15.48 -18.46 -14.21
C ILE A 132 -14.91 -17.23 -13.52
N GLY A 133 -15.30 -16.96 -12.27
CA GLY A 133 -14.84 -15.82 -11.51
C GLY A 133 -15.10 -15.97 -10.03
N CYS A 134 -14.19 -15.47 -9.20
CA CYS A 134 -14.35 -15.46 -7.76
C CYS A 134 -13.69 -14.21 -7.18
N GLY A 135 -14.26 -13.65 -6.11
CA GLY A 135 -13.63 -12.59 -5.37
C GLY A 135 -14.00 -12.62 -3.90
N PHE A 136 -13.03 -12.29 -3.05
CA PHE A 136 -13.17 -12.29 -1.59
C PHE A 136 -13.22 -10.86 -1.05
N PHE A 137 -13.94 -10.68 0.05
CA PHE A 137 -14.05 -9.43 0.78
C PHE A 137 -14.35 -9.71 2.25
N ASP A 138 -13.87 -8.84 3.13
CA ASP A 138 -14.12 -8.92 4.57
C ASP A 138 -15.17 -7.89 4.97
N VAL A 139 -16.07 -8.28 5.88
CA VAL A 139 -17.21 -7.47 6.30
C VAL A 139 -17.03 -7.02 7.76
N GLY A 140 -17.05 -5.70 7.95
CA GLY A 140 -17.10 -4.99 9.22
C GLY A 140 -18.53 -4.71 9.67
N GLU A 141 -18.71 -3.83 10.67
CA GLU A 141 -20.06 -3.43 11.13
C GLU A 141 -20.69 -2.41 10.19
N ILE A 142 -19.90 -1.43 9.73
CA ILE A 142 -20.37 -0.37 8.83
C ILE A 142 -19.63 -0.34 7.50
N SER A 143 -18.63 -1.19 7.30
CA SER A 143 -17.85 -1.21 6.06
C SER A 143 -17.44 -2.60 5.61
N ALA A 144 -16.86 -2.69 4.41
CA ALA A 144 -16.25 -3.92 3.92
C ALA A 144 -15.00 -3.59 3.08
N GLU A 145 -14.01 -4.49 3.06
CA GLU A 145 -12.82 -4.37 2.21
C GLU A 145 -12.74 -5.46 1.15
N GLY A 146 -12.39 -5.08 -0.08
CA GLY A 146 -12.14 -6.03 -1.17
C GLY A 146 -10.73 -6.61 -1.08
N ILE A 147 -10.62 -7.93 -1.01
CA ILE A 147 -9.32 -8.61 -0.87
C ILE A 147 -8.73 -9.01 -2.22
N THR A 148 -9.47 -9.79 -2.99
CA THR A 148 -9.03 -10.24 -4.31
C THR A 148 -10.21 -10.48 -5.24
N SER A 149 -9.94 -10.43 -6.53
CA SER A 149 -10.84 -10.79 -7.61
C SER A 149 -10.03 -11.44 -8.71
N PHE A 150 -10.32 -12.70 -8.99
CA PHE A 150 -9.67 -13.51 -10.02
C PHE A 150 -10.72 -14.20 -10.87
N TYR A 151 -10.38 -14.52 -12.10
CA TYR A 151 -11.32 -15.05 -13.07
C TYR A 151 -10.60 -15.84 -14.14
N ASP A 152 -11.37 -16.63 -14.89
CA ASP A 152 -10.85 -17.42 -15.99
C ASP A 152 -10.40 -16.49 -17.14
N PRO A 153 -9.10 -16.45 -17.50
CA PRO A 153 -8.58 -15.56 -18.55
C PRO A 153 -9.30 -15.67 -19.91
N GLU A 154 -9.94 -16.80 -20.21
CA GLU A 154 -10.80 -16.98 -21.40
C GLU A 154 -11.96 -15.98 -21.44
N TYR A 155 -12.39 -15.48 -20.27
CA TYR A 155 -13.48 -14.52 -20.09
C TYR A 155 -12.98 -13.08 -19.95
N SER A 156 -11.72 -12.77 -20.29
CA SER A 156 -11.16 -11.40 -20.24
C SER A 156 -12.03 -10.34 -20.94
N LYS A 157 -12.67 -10.68 -22.06
CA LYS A 157 -13.62 -9.82 -22.80
C LYS A 157 -14.87 -9.40 -21.99
N HIS A 158 -15.18 -10.15 -20.93
CA HIS A 158 -16.30 -9.87 -20.02
C HIS A 158 -15.96 -8.89 -18.90
N SER A 159 -14.68 -8.56 -18.72
CA SER A 159 -14.20 -7.67 -17.65
C SER A 159 -14.62 -8.13 -16.26
N LEU A 160 -14.54 -9.43 -16.00
CA LEU A 160 -15.05 -10.06 -14.78
C LEU A 160 -14.43 -9.51 -13.50
N GLY A 161 -13.14 -9.13 -13.52
CA GLY A 161 -12.50 -8.48 -12.37
C GLY A 161 -13.25 -7.24 -11.88
N LYS A 162 -13.60 -6.31 -12.78
CA LYS A 162 -14.42 -5.13 -12.43
C LYS A 162 -15.84 -5.51 -12.03
N TYR A 163 -16.43 -6.49 -12.72
CA TYR A 163 -17.80 -6.91 -12.44
C TYR A 163 -17.94 -7.53 -11.04
N LEU A 164 -16.96 -8.35 -10.61
CA LEU A 164 -16.90 -8.90 -9.25
C LEU A 164 -16.85 -7.78 -8.19
N ILE A 165 -16.12 -6.68 -8.45
CA ILE A 165 -16.10 -5.52 -7.54
C ILE A 165 -17.49 -4.88 -7.46
N TYR A 166 -18.19 -4.70 -8.58
CA TYR A 166 -19.56 -4.16 -8.56
C TYR A 166 -20.54 -5.04 -7.81
N LEU A 167 -20.45 -6.37 -7.94
CA LEU A 167 -21.29 -7.30 -7.19
C LEU A 167 -21.06 -7.18 -5.67
N LYS A 168 -19.81 -7.01 -5.25
CA LYS A 168 -19.48 -6.74 -3.84
C LYS A 168 -20.09 -5.42 -3.37
N ILE A 169 -19.96 -4.35 -4.17
CA ILE A 169 -20.55 -3.03 -3.87
C ILE A 169 -22.07 -3.15 -3.71
N GLN A 170 -22.76 -3.81 -4.65
CA GLN A 170 -24.21 -4.01 -4.57
C GLN A 170 -24.63 -4.76 -3.31
N TYR A 171 -23.94 -5.85 -2.98
CA TYR A 171 -24.20 -6.60 -1.76
C TYR A 171 -23.96 -5.77 -0.49
N CYS A 172 -22.90 -4.96 -0.46
CA CYS A 172 -22.63 -4.04 0.65
C CYS A 172 -23.73 -2.98 0.80
N GLN A 173 -24.32 -2.50 -0.31
CA GLN A 173 -25.49 -1.60 -0.27
C GLN A 173 -26.75 -2.30 0.26
N GLU A 174 -26.98 -3.57 -0.11
CA GLU A 174 -28.08 -4.39 0.42
C GLU A 174 -27.96 -4.59 1.94
N LEU A 175 -26.74 -4.76 2.43
CA LEU A 175 -26.41 -4.80 3.86
C LEU A 175 -26.45 -3.43 4.56
N LYS A 176 -26.70 -2.34 3.82
CA LYS A 176 -26.69 -0.95 4.32
C LYS A 176 -25.37 -0.54 4.96
N LEU A 177 -24.25 -1.06 4.45
CA LEU A 177 -22.93 -0.58 4.84
C LEU A 177 -22.70 0.83 4.30
N ARG A 178 -21.86 1.60 4.99
CA ARG A 178 -21.52 2.99 4.65
C ARG A 178 -20.35 3.07 3.67
N TYR A 179 -19.36 2.19 3.82
CA TYR A 179 -18.12 2.24 3.05
C TYR A 179 -17.76 0.90 2.43
N PHE A 180 -17.21 0.94 1.22
CA PHE A 180 -16.51 -0.20 0.63
C PHE A 180 -15.09 0.23 0.26
N TYR A 181 -14.08 -0.49 0.74
CA TYR A 181 -12.67 -0.21 0.51
C TYR A 181 -12.12 -1.13 -0.59
N PRO A 182 -11.95 -0.67 -1.84
CA PRO A 182 -11.47 -1.51 -2.94
C PRO A 182 -9.95 -1.74 -2.92
N GLY A 183 -9.23 -1.31 -1.87
CA GLY A 183 -7.78 -1.33 -1.77
C GLY A 183 -7.15 0.01 -2.17
N TYR A 184 -6.02 -0.01 -2.87
CA TYR A 184 -5.27 1.18 -3.28
C TYR A 184 -5.10 1.29 -4.80
N PHE A 185 -4.66 2.47 -5.24
CA PHE A 185 -4.02 2.67 -6.53
C PHE A 185 -2.60 3.23 -6.37
N VAL A 186 -1.84 3.21 -7.47
CA VAL A 186 -0.42 3.55 -7.52
C VAL A 186 -0.22 4.60 -8.61
N PRO A 187 -0.21 5.90 -8.27
CA PRO A 187 0.08 6.95 -9.25
C PRO A 187 1.40 6.68 -9.97
N GLY A 188 1.39 6.79 -11.31
CA GLY A 188 2.54 6.44 -12.15
C GLY A 188 2.61 4.96 -12.57
N TYR A 189 1.72 4.08 -12.07
CA TYR A 189 1.65 2.69 -12.48
C TYR A 189 0.23 2.24 -12.84
N SER A 190 -0.07 2.31 -14.15
CA SER A 190 -1.43 2.20 -14.69
C SER A 190 -2.13 0.86 -14.49
N TYR A 191 -1.41 -0.18 -14.06
CA TYR A 191 -1.98 -1.47 -13.76
C TYR A 191 -3.08 -1.41 -12.68
N PHE A 192 -3.01 -0.44 -11.77
CA PHE A 192 -4.00 -0.26 -10.70
C PHE A 192 -5.08 0.80 -11.00
N ASP A 193 -4.97 1.55 -12.10
CA ASP A 193 -5.86 2.67 -12.44
C ASP A 193 -7.29 2.22 -12.71
N TYR A 194 -7.52 0.94 -12.98
CA TYR A 194 -8.85 0.41 -13.24
C TYR A 194 -9.83 0.70 -12.09
N LYS A 195 -9.34 0.82 -10.85
CA LYS A 195 -10.15 1.16 -9.66
C LYS A 195 -10.67 2.60 -9.69
N LEU A 196 -9.93 3.54 -10.29
CA LEU A 196 -10.32 4.95 -10.39
C LEU A 196 -11.57 5.18 -11.24
N THR A 197 -11.96 4.18 -12.03
CA THR A 197 -13.16 4.21 -12.87
C THR A 197 -14.38 3.56 -12.21
N ILE A 198 -14.22 2.91 -11.06
CA ILE A 198 -15.29 2.20 -10.36
C ILE A 198 -15.94 3.15 -9.37
N ALA A 199 -17.26 3.34 -9.47
CA ALA A 199 -18.00 4.21 -8.54
C ALA A 199 -17.41 5.62 -8.43
N LYS A 200 -16.89 6.16 -9.55
CA LYS A 200 -16.06 7.38 -9.56
C LYS A 200 -16.70 8.57 -8.85
N SER A 201 -18.02 8.72 -8.91
CA SER A 201 -18.75 9.82 -8.26
C SER A 201 -18.74 9.75 -6.74
N ALA A 202 -18.51 8.57 -6.15
CA ALA A 202 -18.51 8.31 -4.72
C ALA A 202 -17.14 7.81 -4.21
N LEU A 203 -16.13 7.77 -5.09
CA LEU A 203 -14.79 7.30 -4.78
C LEU A 203 -13.98 8.40 -4.08
N GLN A 204 -13.35 8.04 -2.97
CA GLN A 204 -12.48 8.90 -2.18
C GLN A 204 -11.09 8.24 -2.03
N TYR A 205 -10.08 9.08 -1.79
CA TYR A 205 -8.74 8.64 -1.42
C TYR A 205 -8.34 9.18 -0.04
N LEU A 206 -7.51 8.44 0.69
CA LEU A 206 -6.95 8.89 1.96
C LEU A 206 -5.73 9.78 1.69
N GLN A 207 -5.82 11.07 2.01
CA GLN A 207 -4.69 11.99 1.91
C GLN A 207 -3.79 11.85 3.14
N LEU A 208 -2.53 11.48 2.92
CA LEU A 208 -1.57 11.18 3.99
C LEU A 208 -1.28 12.37 4.92
N SER A 209 -1.21 13.58 4.40
CA SER A 209 -0.90 14.79 5.19
C SER A 209 -2.03 15.22 6.13
N SER A 210 -3.28 15.12 5.68
CA SER A 210 -4.46 15.54 6.47
C SER A 210 -5.14 14.39 7.21
N GLN A 211 -4.81 13.14 6.87
CA GLN A 211 -5.52 11.93 7.31
C GLN A 211 -7.03 12.01 7.02
N GLN A 212 -7.41 12.75 5.98
CA GLN A 212 -8.80 12.89 5.54
C GLN A 212 -9.06 12.11 4.27
N TRP A 213 -10.27 11.58 4.16
CA TRP A 213 -10.79 10.98 2.95
C TRP A 213 -11.39 12.05 2.05
N ILE A 214 -10.81 12.23 0.87
CA ILE A 214 -11.13 13.32 -0.07
C ILE A 214 -11.67 12.72 -1.37
N PRO A 215 -12.67 13.34 -2.03
CA PRO A 215 -13.14 12.89 -3.35
C PRO A 215 -11.98 12.71 -4.34
N ILE A 216 -11.99 11.60 -5.09
CA ILE A 216 -10.93 11.28 -6.06
C ILE A 216 -10.79 12.35 -7.14
N ALA A 217 -11.84 13.12 -7.41
CA ALA A 217 -11.82 14.23 -8.36
C ALA A 217 -10.87 15.38 -7.94
N ALA A 218 -10.52 15.49 -6.66
CA ALA A 218 -9.55 16.45 -6.15
C ALA A 218 -8.10 15.90 -6.13
N PHE A 219 -7.89 14.64 -6.50
CA PHE A 219 -6.55 14.07 -6.58
C PHE A 219 -5.73 14.76 -7.68
N SER A 220 -4.47 15.06 -7.38
CA SER A 220 -3.52 15.68 -8.31
C SER A 220 -2.11 15.16 -8.01
N ASP A 221 -1.16 15.39 -8.92
CA ASP A 221 0.22 14.95 -8.73
C ASP A 221 0.88 15.61 -7.50
N ASP A 222 0.44 16.81 -7.12
CA ASP A 222 0.87 17.51 -5.89
C ASP A 222 0.39 16.81 -4.60
N HIS A 223 -0.40 15.74 -4.71
CA HIS A 223 -0.82 14.90 -3.59
C HIS A 223 -0.05 13.58 -3.50
N ILE A 224 0.96 13.33 -4.36
CA ILE A 224 1.73 12.08 -4.36
C ILE A 224 2.86 12.17 -3.31
N PRO A 225 2.77 11.45 -2.16
CA PRO A 225 3.73 11.56 -1.06
C PRO A 225 5.20 11.45 -1.47
N TYR A 226 5.53 10.47 -2.32
CA TYR A 226 6.91 10.22 -2.72
C TYR A 226 7.49 11.39 -3.52
N GLN A 227 6.70 11.95 -4.44
CA GLN A 227 7.13 13.09 -5.26
C GLN A 227 7.33 14.36 -4.42
N ILE A 228 6.43 14.61 -3.47
CA ILE A 228 6.55 15.74 -2.52
C ILE A 228 7.85 15.61 -1.71
N GLY A 229 8.05 14.46 -1.06
CA GLY A 229 9.24 14.22 -0.24
C GLY A 229 10.53 14.27 -1.05
N TYR A 230 10.54 13.67 -2.23
CA TYR A 230 11.72 13.68 -3.11
C TYR A 230 12.08 15.10 -3.58
N LYS A 231 11.08 15.91 -4.01
CA LYS A 231 11.30 17.31 -4.39
C LYS A 231 11.83 18.15 -3.23
N LYS A 232 11.31 17.91 -2.02
CA LYS A 232 11.78 18.57 -0.80
C LYS A 232 13.24 18.23 -0.48
N LEU A 233 13.62 16.96 -0.60
CA LEU A 233 15.02 16.54 -0.44
C LEU A 233 15.93 17.15 -1.52
N GLN A 234 15.47 17.29 -2.76
CA GLN A 234 16.26 17.93 -3.83
C GLN A 234 16.59 19.40 -3.52
N GLN A 235 15.67 20.14 -2.90
CA GLN A 235 15.92 21.53 -2.47
C GLN A 235 17.09 21.60 -1.49
N VAL A 236 17.10 20.73 -0.47
CA VAL A 236 18.20 20.66 0.50
C VAL A 236 19.49 20.18 -0.16
N GLN A 237 19.43 19.18 -1.05
CA GLN A 237 20.60 18.72 -1.79
C GLN A 237 21.28 19.85 -2.57
N GLN A 238 20.51 20.70 -3.24
CA GLN A 238 21.01 21.83 -4.02
C GLN A 238 21.77 22.85 -3.14
N LEU A 239 21.26 23.11 -1.93
CA LEU A 239 21.93 23.98 -0.95
C LEU A 239 23.27 23.37 -0.48
N LEU A 240 23.29 22.05 -0.25
CA LEU A 240 24.47 21.36 0.26
C LEU A 240 25.55 21.11 -0.82
N ALA A 241 25.15 20.99 -2.09
CA ALA A 241 26.04 20.64 -3.21
C ALA A 241 27.24 21.59 -3.38
N GLN A 242 27.13 22.84 -2.92
CA GLN A 242 28.20 23.82 -2.98
C GLN A 242 29.37 23.51 -2.02
N VAL A 243 29.09 22.81 -0.91
CA VAL A 243 30.05 22.58 0.17
C VAL A 243 30.41 21.09 0.29
N TYR A 244 29.44 20.20 0.09
CA TYR A 244 29.61 18.75 0.15
C TYR A 244 28.98 18.09 -1.09
N PRO A 245 29.71 18.01 -2.22
CA PRO A 245 29.17 17.48 -3.49
C PRO A 245 28.82 15.98 -3.42
N TRP A 246 29.28 15.29 -2.39
CA TRP A 246 29.03 13.87 -2.14
C TRP A 246 27.70 13.60 -1.43
N VAL A 247 27.01 14.63 -0.94
CA VAL A 247 25.67 14.50 -0.37
C VAL A 247 24.69 14.18 -1.48
N ARG A 248 23.98 13.06 -1.36
CA ARG A 248 23.06 12.59 -2.38
C ARG A 248 21.80 12.01 -1.81
N ILE A 249 20.70 12.13 -2.55
CA ILE A 249 19.48 11.41 -2.25
C ILE A 249 19.71 9.95 -2.63
N VAL A 250 19.38 9.05 -1.71
CA VAL A 250 19.37 7.60 -1.94
C VAL A 250 17.96 7.07 -1.71
N LYS A 251 17.51 6.16 -2.57
CA LYS A 251 16.31 5.34 -2.35
C LYS A 251 16.64 4.31 -1.27
N TYR A 252 15.76 4.06 -0.32
CA TYR A 252 16.06 3.11 0.75
C TYR A 252 15.48 1.74 0.40
N GLU A 253 16.27 0.67 0.39
CA GLU A 253 15.78 -0.66 -0.01
C GLU A 253 14.81 -1.27 1.02
N TYR A 254 15.01 -0.96 2.31
CA TYR A 254 14.35 -1.67 3.42
C TYR A 254 13.26 -0.85 4.13
N PHE A 255 12.65 0.13 3.45
CA PHE A 255 11.63 0.99 4.07
C PHE A 255 10.37 0.22 4.51
N ASP A 256 10.11 -0.94 3.90
CA ASP A 256 8.97 -1.83 4.18
C ASP A 256 9.32 -2.94 5.19
N ALA A 257 10.51 -2.93 5.77
CA ALA A 257 10.98 -3.95 6.72
C ALA A 257 10.05 -4.11 7.93
N ASN A 258 9.35 -3.04 8.34
CA ASN A 258 8.37 -3.07 9.44
C ASN A 258 7.10 -3.90 9.10
N LEU A 259 6.92 -4.34 7.85
CA LEU A 259 5.88 -5.31 7.46
C LEU A 259 6.28 -6.76 7.71
N ILE A 260 7.58 -7.03 7.92
CA ILE A 260 8.10 -8.37 8.15
C ILE A 260 7.77 -8.79 9.59
N PRO A 261 7.03 -9.89 9.81
CA PRO A 261 6.62 -10.30 11.15
C PRO A 261 7.76 -10.45 12.14
N GLU A 262 8.93 -10.96 11.70
CA GLU A 262 10.12 -11.17 12.52
C GLU A 262 10.80 -9.87 12.95
N LEU A 263 10.56 -8.77 12.24
CA LEU A 263 11.11 -7.44 12.53
C LEU A 263 10.07 -6.52 13.17
N LYS A 264 8.90 -7.04 13.53
CA LYS A 264 7.86 -6.28 14.22
C LYS A 264 8.40 -5.70 15.54
N GLN A 265 7.99 -4.48 15.89
CA GLN A 265 8.43 -3.72 17.08
C GLN A 265 9.90 -3.27 17.09
N THR A 266 10.66 -3.49 16.01
CA THR A 266 12.03 -2.98 15.93
C THR A 266 12.09 -1.49 15.60
N GLU A 267 10.99 -0.89 15.11
CA GLU A 267 10.87 0.53 14.75
C GLU A 267 11.98 0.97 13.78
N LEU A 268 12.14 0.20 12.70
CA LEU A 268 13.12 0.52 11.66
C LEU A 268 12.69 1.76 10.89
N LEU A 269 13.68 2.42 10.28
CA LEU A 269 13.43 3.54 9.38
C LEU A 269 12.51 3.07 8.24
N ASP A 270 11.48 3.85 7.92
CA ASP A 270 10.45 3.51 6.91
C ASP A 270 10.25 4.62 5.88
N PHE A 271 11.20 5.56 5.79
CA PHE A 271 11.23 6.57 4.75
C PHE A 271 11.76 5.95 3.45
N PRO A 272 11.08 6.15 2.30
CA PRO A 272 11.46 5.53 1.03
C PRO A 272 12.73 6.14 0.41
N ALA A 273 13.14 7.32 0.87
CA ALA A 273 14.35 7.99 0.44
C ALA A 273 14.83 8.98 1.52
N PHE A 274 16.13 9.24 1.53
CA PHE A 274 16.76 10.22 2.41
C PHE A 274 18.01 10.82 1.76
N LEU A 275 18.43 11.99 2.25
CA LEU A 275 19.75 12.54 1.94
C LEU A 275 20.80 11.85 2.80
N PHE A 276 21.84 11.38 2.14
CA PHE A 276 22.92 10.62 2.74
C PHE A 276 24.28 11.24 2.37
N HIS A 277 25.18 11.25 3.34
CA HIS A 277 26.60 11.52 3.14
C HIS A 277 27.38 10.27 3.52
N ASP A 278 28.03 9.64 2.54
CA ASP A 278 28.97 8.57 2.82
C ASP A 278 30.23 9.17 3.46
N THR A 279 30.43 8.91 4.75
CA THR A 279 31.60 9.39 5.49
C THR A 279 32.80 8.46 5.34
N GLY A 280 32.64 7.26 4.76
CA GLY A 280 33.71 6.26 4.63
C GLY A 280 34.33 5.77 5.95
N THR A 281 33.76 6.16 7.09
CA THR A 281 34.25 5.85 8.44
C THR A 281 33.45 4.70 9.05
N GLU A 282 34.12 3.80 9.78
CA GLU A 282 33.53 2.71 10.58
C GLU A 282 32.58 3.17 11.73
N GLU A 283 32.17 4.44 11.76
CA GLU A 283 31.24 4.93 12.77
C GLU A 283 29.83 4.38 12.53
N ASN A 284 29.30 3.68 13.54
CA ASN A 284 27.95 3.09 13.56
C ASN A 284 26.80 4.10 13.57
N VAL A 285 27.00 5.38 13.20
CA VAL A 285 25.97 6.42 13.27
C VAL A 285 25.90 7.25 11.98
N ASN A 286 24.82 7.05 11.23
CA ASN A 286 24.49 7.75 10.01
C ASN A 286 23.59 8.95 10.31
N LEU A 287 24.06 10.16 10.01
CA LEU A 287 23.21 11.35 10.00
C LEU A 287 22.51 11.43 8.63
N ILE A 288 21.19 11.39 8.63
CA ILE A 288 20.38 11.45 7.40
C ILE A 288 19.33 12.55 7.50
N ILE A 289 18.99 13.17 6.37
CA ILE A 289 17.84 14.07 6.30
C ILE A 289 16.72 13.36 5.56
N VAL A 290 15.56 13.29 6.20
CA VAL A 290 14.30 12.85 5.59
C VAL A 290 13.34 14.04 5.49
N PHE A 291 12.33 13.92 4.65
CA PHE A 291 11.17 14.81 4.67
C PHE A 291 9.92 14.01 4.99
N ASP A 292 9.21 14.39 6.05
CA ASP A 292 7.96 13.77 6.44
C ASP A 292 6.78 14.60 5.91
N VAL A 293 6.03 13.99 5.00
CA VAL A 293 4.85 14.63 4.40
C VAL A 293 3.65 14.71 5.36
N ARG A 294 3.69 13.99 6.48
CA ARG A 294 2.60 13.95 7.48
C ARG A 294 2.57 15.22 8.31
N ASP A 295 3.74 15.71 8.72
CA ASP A 295 3.88 16.95 9.48
C ASP A 295 4.47 18.11 8.64
N ASN A 296 4.86 17.83 7.39
CA ASN A 296 5.42 18.77 6.44
C ASN A 296 6.75 19.38 6.92
N GLN A 297 7.61 18.56 7.53
CA GLN A 297 8.91 18.96 8.03
C GLN A 297 10.06 18.14 7.46
N TYR A 298 11.24 18.75 7.42
CA TYR A 298 12.50 18.04 7.34
C TYR A 298 12.88 17.54 8.72
N HIS A 299 13.40 16.31 8.81
CA HIS A 299 13.95 15.75 10.03
C HIS A 299 15.39 15.32 9.78
N LEU A 300 16.29 15.79 10.65
CA LEU A 300 17.65 15.29 10.73
C LEU A 300 17.68 14.17 11.77
N LEU A 301 17.89 12.94 11.28
CA LEU A 301 17.86 11.75 12.10
C LEU A 301 19.28 11.21 12.32
N SER A 302 19.54 10.74 13.53
CA SER A 302 20.68 9.92 13.86
C SER A 302 20.27 8.45 13.80
N CYS A 303 20.76 7.73 12.80
CA CYS A 303 20.44 6.33 12.55
C CYS A 303 21.62 5.42 12.85
N ILE A 304 21.35 4.22 13.35
CA ILE A 304 22.37 3.17 13.54
C ILE A 304 22.11 2.00 12.59
N PRO A 305 23.15 1.27 12.14
CA PRO A 305 22.96 0.01 11.45
C PRO A 305 22.38 -1.01 12.44
N TYR A 306 21.27 -1.63 12.07
CA TYR A 306 20.58 -2.63 12.87
C TYR A 306 20.91 -4.05 12.40
N TRP A 307 20.85 -4.29 11.09
CA TRP A 307 21.10 -5.60 10.50
C TRP A 307 21.82 -5.48 9.14
N ILE A 308 22.75 -6.40 8.89
CA ILE A 308 23.47 -6.53 7.63
C ILE A 308 22.72 -7.52 6.71
N PRO A 309 22.28 -7.09 5.52
CA PRO A 309 21.65 -7.96 4.55
C PRO A 309 22.67 -8.95 3.95
N LYS A 310 22.19 -10.08 3.42
CA LYS A 310 23.07 -11.07 2.77
C LYS A 310 23.59 -10.60 1.42
N GLU A 311 22.81 -9.79 0.73
CA GLU A 311 23.12 -9.21 -0.58
C GLU A 311 22.74 -7.73 -0.55
N THR A 312 23.51 -6.91 -1.26
CA THR A 312 23.26 -5.48 -1.41
C THR A 312 22.81 -5.17 -2.84
N ASN A 313 22.07 -4.09 -3.00
CA ASN A 313 21.63 -3.62 -4.30
C ASN A 313 22.84 -3.03 -5.06
N PRO A 314 23.18 -3.53 -6.28
CA PRO A 314 24.30 -3.01 -7.04
C PRO A 314 24.07 -1.59 -7.58
N ASP A 315 22.82 -1.14 -7.66
CA ASP A 315 22.49 0.23 -8.03
C ASP A 315 22.79 1.18 -6.86
N ARG A 316 23.85 1.98 -7.01
CA ARG A 316 24.25 2.96 -6.00
C ARG A 316 23.20 4.02 -5.74
N SER A 317 22.17 4.19 -6.58
CA SER A 317 21.03 5.07 -6.28
C SER A 317 20.22 4.59 -5.07
N PHE A 318 20.41 3.34 -4.67
CA PHE A 318 19.84 2.75 -3.46
C PHE A 318 20.86 2.73 -2.32
N TYR A 319 20.35 2.90 -1.11
CA TYR A 319 21.01 2.52 0.12
C TYR A 319 20.52 1.13 0.53
N SER A 320 21.45 0.18 0.59
CA SER A 320 21.18 -1.21 0.90
C SER A 320 22.26 -1.82 1.79
N ASP A 321 23.08 -1.02 2.45
CA ASP A 321 24.21 -1.54 3.23
C ASP A 321 23.73 -2.14 4.56
N PHE A 322 22.70 -1.53 5.16
CA PHE A 322 22.14 -1.95 6.44
C PHE A 322 20.65 -1.66 6.52
N PHE A 323 19.94 -2.42 7.33
CA PHE A 323 18.69 -1.95 7.93
C PHE A 323 19.03 -0.83 8.91
N LEU A 324 18.41 0.33 8.78
CA LEU A 324 18.61 1.49 9.63
C LEU A 324 17.54 1.57 10.71
N LYS A 325 17.96 1.89 11.93
CA LYS A 325 17.07 2.28 13.02
C LYS A 325 17.32 3.74 13.38
N ALA A 326 16.29 4.58 13.34
CA ALA A 326 16.37 5.94 13.86
C ALA A 326 16.41 5.90 15.39
N VAL A 327 17.45 6.45 16.00
CA VAL A 327 17.63 6.45 17.46
C VAL A 327 17.28 7.81 18.06
N TYR A 328 17.63 8.89 17.36
CA TYR A 328 17.35 10.25 17.81
C TYR A 328 16.91 11.13 16.63
N GLU A 329 15.88 11.93 16.86
CA GLU A 329 15.63 13.13 16.07
C GLU A 329 16.51 14.26 16.60
N VAL A 330 17.47 14.68 15.78
CA VAL A 330 18.44 15.72 16.15
C VAL A 330 17.82 17.11 15.99
N TYR A 331 17.04 17.30 14.92
CA TYR A 331 16.42 18.57 14.58
C TYR A 331 15.27 18.35 13.60
N ALA A 332 14.21 19.16 13.71
CA ALA A 332 13.13 19.21 12.75
C ALA A 332 12.77 20.67 12.41
N THR A 333 12.49 20.94 11.14
CA THR A 333 12.08 22.28 10.67
C THR A 333 11.36 22.17 9.32
N PRO A 334 10.38 23.05 9.02
CA PRO A 334 9.78 23.12 7.70
C PRO A 334 10.68 23.80 6.64
N LYS A 335 11.80 24.42 7.05
CA LYS A 335 12.63 25.25 6.16
C LYS A 335 13.90 24.54 5.71
N GLU A 336 14.11 24.53 4.39
CA GLU A 336 15.26 23.90 3.74
C GLU A 336 16.61 24.54 4.12
N GLU A 337 16.69 25.85 4.35
CA GLU A 337 17.94 26.53 4.71
C GLU A 337 18.39 26.20 6.14
N GLU A 338 17.43 26.11 7.06
CA GLU A 338 17.71 25.80 8.47
C GLU A 338 18.22 24.37 8.63
N ILE A 339 17.55 23.38 8.00
CA ILE A 339 17.99 21.99 8.09
C ILE A 339 19.36 21.77 7.43
N ALA A 340 19.62 22.42 6.28
CA ALA A 340 20.91 22.36 5.59
C ALA A 340 22.01 22.96 6.47
N TYR A 341 21.76 24.12 7.10
CA TYR A 341 22.71 24.75 8.00
C TYR A 341 23.06 23.86 9.20
N VAL A 342 22.06 23.30 9.88
CA VAL A 342 22.29 22.40 11.04
C VAL A 342 23.08 21.16 10.63
N PHE A 343 22.75 20.56 9.48
CA PHE A 343 23.48 19.42 8.95
C PHE A 343 24.96 19.72 8.69
N LEU A 344 25.27 20.87 8.06
CA LEU A 344 26.65 21.31 7.81
C LEU A 344 27.44 21.54 9.10
N GLN A 345 26.81 22.13 10.13
CA GLN A 345 27.47 22.34 11.42
C GLN A 345 27.88 21.02 12.08
N LEU A 346 27.05 19.98 11.96
CA LEU A 346 27.34 18.67 12.54
C LEU A 346 28.41 17.91 11.75
N LEU A 347 28.38 17.97 10.41
CA LEU A 347 29.41 17.37 9.58
C LEU A 347 30.79 17.99 9.81
N ASN A 348 30.86 19.31 10.05
CA ASN A 348 32.12 19.99 10.33
C ASN A 348 32.69 19.68 11.73
N ARG A 349 31.86 19.30 12.70
CA ARG A 349 32.32 18.90 14.05
C ARG A 349 32.91 17.48 14.11
N LYS A 350 32.61 16.65 13.10
CA LYS A 350 33.13 15.28 12.99
C LYS A 350 34.45 15.18 12.22
N LYS A 351 34.89 16.26 11.56
CA LYS A 351 36.23 16.40 10.98
C LYS A 351 37.19 16.97 12.02
#